data_AF-A0A5D0VEE9-F1
#
_entry.id   AF-A0A5D0VEE9-F1
#
_cell.length_a   1.000
_cell.length_b   1.000
_cell.length_c   1.000
_cell.angle_alpha   90.00
_cell.angle_beta   90.00
_cell.angle_gamma   90.00
#
_symmetry.space_group_name_H-M   'P 1'
#
loop_
_entity.id
_entity.type
_entity.pdbx_description
1 polymer ?
#
loop_
_entity_poly.entity_id
_entity_poly.type
_entity_poly.pdbx_seq_one_letter_code
_entity_poly.pdbx_strand_id
1 'polypeptide(L)'
;MRQLALATLAIVCAGPVLAQDFEPPLERLIDGYIRPSMSEFAETAGSLPGAVDAVCAKAPEKDAQETFRIAFAAAVEGFSKIHFLRFGPLLEDDRLNRLAFLPDPRGAAQRQIRKIYAKKDETVLSPQTISAKSVAVQGLTALQLIAFDKNSAVRLAEPDDDREFTCGYARSIAENIAGIAADLASEWDDPDGYAKVLLTSSTGNERFHTSKEAIESVFNTLVTGLIIVRDQDLLPALGSSQEDAKAYRFPFSRSGNSVVYMKAELQGIRDALFSMNLMAMTPEKFHWIYNGVDFEFSNAQGYLDNLQSPLRQTFEDGDGYAQVSILAITVKSIRNTLATEMAGALQLAGGFNALDGD
;
A
#
# COMPACT_ATOMS: atom_id res chain seq x y z
N MET A 1 55.03 40.53 42.14
CA MET A 1 53.64 40.30 42.58
C MET A 1 52.70 40.69 41.44
N ARG A 2 51.84 39.75 41.03
CA ARG A 2 50.57 39.88 40.28
C ARG A 2 50.59 40.47 38.85
N GLN A 3 50.60 39.58 37.86
CA GLN A 3 50.03 39.83 36.54
C GLN A 3 48.52 39.57 36.60
N LEU A 4 47.72 40.57 36.21
CA LEU A 4 46.27 40.48 36.06
C LEU A 4 45.94 39.99 34.66
N ALA A 5 45.37 38.79 34.55
CA ALA A 5 44.79 38.28 33.31
C ALA A 5 43.32 38.73 33.22
N LEU A 6 42.96 39.50 32.20
CA LEU A 6 41.57 39.72 31.82
C LEU A 6 41.07 38.49 31.06
N ALA A 7 40.09 37.80 31.63
CA ALA A 7 39.32 36.77 30.94
C ALA A 7 38.10 37.40 30.27
N THR A 8 38.10 37.46 28.94
CA THR A 8 36.96 37.90 28.14
C THR A 8 35.97 36.74 28.04
N LEU A 9 34.85 36.83 28.76
CA LEU A 9 33.77 35.85 28.70
C LEU A 9 32.94 36.09 27.43
N ALA A 10 33.14 35.26 26.39
CA ALA A 10 32.30 35.27 25.20
C ALA A 10 30.96 34.59 25.52
N ILE A 11 29.92 35.40 25.71
CA ILE A 11 28.53 34.92 25.82
C ILE A 11 28.06 34.60 24.40
N VAL A 12 28.00 33.30 24.08
CA VAL A 12 27.33 32.80 22.87
C VAL A 12 25.83 32.86 23.13
N CYS A 13 25.15 33.87 22.57
CA CYS A 13 23.70 33.90 22.51
C CYS A 13 23.23 32.84 21.52
N ALA A 14 22.94 31.63 21.99
CA ALA A 14 22.11 30.68 21.25
C ALA A 14 20.69 31.23 21.24
N GLY A 15 20.27 31.86 20.13
CA GLY A 15 18.87 32.24 19.93
C GLY A 15 17.99 30.98 19.93
N PRO A 16 16.72 31.08 20.38
CA PRO A 16 15.80 29.96 20.29
C PRO A 16 15.65 29.56 18.82
N VAL A 17 16.08 28.33 18.50
CA VAL A 17 15.70 27.70 17.23
C VAL A 17 14.19 27.51 17.29
N LEU A 18 13.45 28.31 16.52
CA LEU A 18 12.02 28.06 16.36
C LEU A 18 11.86 26.63 15.84
N ALA A 19 11.10 25.81 16.57
CA ALA A 19 10.76 24.47 16.13
C ALA A 19 10.10 24.57 14.75
N GLN A 20 10.59 23.78 13.81
CA GLN A 20 10.05 23.74 12.46
C GLN A 20 8.61 23.24 12.51
N ASP A 21 7.68 23.98 11.92
CA ASP A 21 6.27 23.62 11.87
C ASP A 21 5.97 22.74 10.66
N PHE A 22 5.53 21.51 10.92
CA PHE A 22 5.19 20.52 9.91
C PHE A 22 3.68 20.39 9.64
N GLU A 23 2.81 21.23 10.22
CA GLU A 23 1.38 21.21 9.87
C GLU A 23 1.13 21.47 8.38
N PRO A 24 1.76 22.47 7.71
CA PRO A 24 1.49 22.72 6.29
C PRO A 24 1.86 21.55 5.36
N PRO A 25 2.98 20.82 5.54
CA PRO A 25 3.21 19.54 4.86
C PRO A 25 2.12 18.49 5.09
N LEU A 26 1.64 18.35 6.33
CA LEU A 26 0.61 17.37 6.68
C LEU A 26 -0.73 17.72 6.03
N GLU A 27 -1.13 18.99 6.03
CA GLU A 27 -2.31 19.47 5.30
C GLU A 27 -2.21 19.14 3.81
N ARG A 28 -1.05 19.42 3.18
CA ARG A 28 -0.82 19.09 1.77
C ARG A 28 -0.87 17.59 1.49
N LEU A 29 -0.40 16.75 2.41
CA LEU A 29 -0.53 15.30 2.27
C LEU A 29 -1.99 14.86 2.34
N ILE A 30 -2.75 15.38 3.31
CA ILE A 30 -4.15 15.05 3.51
C ILE A 30 -4.96 15.41 2.26
N ASP A 31 -4.85 16.67 1.82
CA ASP A 31 -5.68 17.22 0.74
C ASP A 31 -5.15 16.86 -0.65
N GLY A 32 -3.82 16.80 -0.80
CA GLY A 32 -3.15 16.56 -2.07
C GLY A 32 -2.93 15.09 -2.40
N TYR A 33 -3.07 14.19 -1.43
CA TYR A 33 -2.84 12.76 -1.65
C TYR A 33 -3.84 11.83 -0.97
N ILE A 34 -4.01 11.92 0.36
CA ILE A 34 -4.79 10.92 1.13
C ILE A 34 -6.27 10.95 0.73
N ARG A 35 -6.94 12.10 0.83
CA ARG A 35 -8.37 12.21 0.47
C ARG A 35 -8.63 11.81 -0.99
N PRO A 36 -7.88 12.31 -2.00
CA PRO A 36 -8.05 11.86 -3.38
C PRO A 36 -7.85 10.36 -3.56
N SER A 37 -6.82 9.78 -2.95
CA SER A 37 -6.51 8.34 -3.11
C SER A 37 -7.55 7.45 -2.43
N MET A 38 -8.08 7.85 -1.27
CA MET A 38 -9.18 7.15 -0.60
C MET A 38 -10.47 7.21 -1.42
N SER A 39 -10.79 8.39 -1.99
CA SER A 39 -11.93 8.55 -2.89
C SER A 39 -11.80 7.69 -4.16
N GLU A 40 -10.62 7.67 -4.79
CA GLU A 40 -10.35 6.83 -5.97
C GLU A 40 -10.49 5.34 -5.63
N PHE A 41 -9.98 4.91 -4.47
CA PHE A 41 -10.15 3.54 -4.02
C PHE A 41 -11.62 3.20 -3.75
N ALA A 42 -12.38 4.09 -3.11
CA ALA A 42 -13.80 3.89 -2.87
C ALA A 42 -14.60 3.74 -4.18
N GLU A 43 -14.30 4.54 -5.19
CA GLU A 43 -14.92 4.45 -6.52
C GLU A 43 -14.59 3.12 -7.21
N THR A 44 -13.30 2.79 -7.30
CA THR A 44 -12.83 1.57 -7.98
C THR A 44 -13.32 0.30 -7.27
N ALA A 45 -13.25 0.26 -5.94
CA ALA A 45 -13.80 -0.83 -5.13
C ALA A 45 -15.33 -0.92 -5.24
N GLY A 46 -16.03 0.22 -5.28
CA GLY A 46 -17.48 0.30 -5.43
C GLY A 46 -18.01 -0.27 -6.74
N SER A 47 -17.16 -0.38 -7.76
CA SER A 47 -17.51 -1.02 -9.04
C SER A 47 -17.51 -2.56 -9.00
N LEU A 48 -16.82 -3.18 -8.02
CA LEU A 48 -16.65 -4.64 -7.94
C LEU A 48 -17.97 -5.41 -7.83
N PRO A 49 -18.95 -5.02 -6.98
CA PRO A 49 -20.22 -5.75 -6.86
C PRO A 49 -20.96 -5.85 -8.19
N GLY A 50 -21.05 -4.74 -8.93
CA GLY A 50 -21.71 -4.70 -10.24
C GLY A 50 -20.99 -5.56 -11.28
N ALA A 51 -19.66 -5.55 -11.28
CA ALA A 51 -18.88 -6.37 -12.20
C ALA A 51 -18.98 -7.88 -11.89
N VAL A 52 -19.04 -8.25 -10.60
CA VAL A 52 -19.31 -9.62 -10.17
C VAL A 52 -20.72 -10.05 -10.60
N ASP A 53 -21.74 -9.23 -10.36
CA ASP A 53 -23.12 -9.53 -10.74
C ASP A 53 -23.26 -9.73 -12.27
N ALA A 54 -22.55 -8.92 -13.07
CA ALA A 54 -22.55 -9.04 -14.53
C ALA A 54 -21.99 -10.40 -15.01
N VAL A 55 -20.85 -10.85 -14.46
CA VAL A 55 -20.26 -12.16 -14.79
C VAL A 55 -21.14 -13.31 -14.29
N CYS A 56 -21.76 -13.14 -13.13
CA CYS A 56 -22.58 -14.15 -12.47
C CYS A 56 -24.03 -14.24 -12.97
N ALA A 57 -24.43 -13.37 -13.90
CA ALA A 57 -25.75 -13.41 -14.52
C ALA A 57 -26.02 -14.77 -15.19
N LYS A 58 -27.31 -15.16 -15.27
CA LYS A 58 -27.71 -16.42 -15.93
C LYS A 58 -27.37 -16.43 -17.42
N ALA A 59 -27.44 -15.26 -18.05
CA ALA A 59 -27.04 -15.02 -19.43
C ALA A 59 -26.09 -13.81 -19.42
N PRO A 60 -24.79 -14.01 -19.11
CA PRO A 60 -23.84 -12.92 -19.02
C PRO A 60 -23.60 -12.30 -20.40
N GLU A 61 -23.31 -11.00 -20.41
CA GLU A 61 -22.90 -10.30 -21.62
C GLU A 61 -21.57 -10.88 -22.13
N LYS A 62 -21.31 -10.75 -23.44
CA LYS A 62 -20.15 -11.38 -24.10
C LYS A 62 -18.81 -10.91 -23.50
N ASP A 63 -18.77 -9.70 -22.99
CA ASP A 63 -17.61 -9.02 -22.41
C ASP A 63 -17.64 -8.99 -20.87
N ALA A 64 -18.61 -9.63 -20.20
CA ALA A 64 -18.74 -9.56 -18.74
C ALA A 64 -17.46 -9.97 -18.00
N GLN A 65 -16.78 -11.03 -18.46
CA GLN A 65 -15.51 -11.48 -17.86
C GLN A 65 -14.40 -10.42 -17.99
N GLU A 66 -14.36 -9.71 -19.11
CA GLU A 66 -13.40 -8.63 -19.34
C GLU A 66 -13.74 -7.42 -18.48
N THR A 67 -15.02 -7.05 -18.37
CA THR A 67 -15.49 -5.99 -17.47
C THR A 67 -15.09 -6.29 -16.02
N PHE A 68 -15.27 -7.52 -15.55
CA PHE A 68 -14.80 -7.94 -14.22
C PHE A 68 -13.27 -7.90 -14.09
N ARG A 69 -12.54 -8.36 -15.11
CA ARG A 69 -11.07 -8.30 -15.11
C ARG A 69 -10.56 -6.87 -14.95
N ILE A 70 -11.16 -5.91 -15.66
CA ILE A 70 -10.83 -4.49 -15.60
C ILE A 70 -11.19 -3.90 -14.23
N ALA A 71 -12.41 -4.15 -13.74
CA ALA A 71 -12.85 -3.65 -12.43
C ALA A 71 -11.99 -4.20 -11.29
N PHE A 72 -11.61 -5.49 -11.35
CA PHE A 72 -10.70 -6.10 -10.39
C PHE A 72 -9.30 -5.47 -10.42
N ALA A 73 -8.75 -5.23 -11.61
CA ALA A 73 -7.45 -4.57 -11.76
C ALA A 73 -7.47 -3.14 -11.20
N ALA A 74 -8.53 -2.37 -11.48
CA ALA A 74 -8.70 -1.00 -10.97
C ALA A 74 -8.81 -0.98 -9.43
N ALA A 75 -9.54 -1.92 -8.82
CA ALA A 75 -9.63 -2.01 -7.37
C ALA A 75 -8.29 -2.41 -6.72
N VAL A 76 -7.51 -3.28 -7.38
CA VAL A 76 -6.13 -3.59 -6.93
C VAL A 76 -5.25 -2.34 -7.02
N GLU A 77 -5.29 -1.61 -8.13
CA GLU A 77 -4.54 -0.36 -8.31
C GLU A 77 -4.88 0.68 -7.25
N GLY A 78 -6.17 0.97 -7.03
CA GLY A 78 -6.63 1.92 -6.01
C GLY A 78 -6.20 1.50 -4.61
N PHE A 79 -6.30 0.22 -4.27
CA PHE A 79 -5.82 -0.30 -3.00
C PHE A 79 -4.31 -0.13 -2.85
N SER A 80 -3.52 -0.45 -3.88
CA SER A 80 -2.06 -0.36 -3.86
C SER A 80 -1.57 1.07 -3.59
N LYS A 81 -2.27 2.08 -4.11
CA LYS A 81 -1.95 3.50 -3.84
C LYS A 81 -2.11 3.85 -2.35
N ILE A 82 -2.96 3.18 -1.60
CA ILE A 82 -3.17 3.45 -0.17
C ILE A 82 -2.54 2.41 0.77
N HIS A 83 -2.12 1.26 0.25
CA HIS A 83 -1.64 0.13 1.07
C HIS A 83 -0.45 0.50 1.98
N PHE A 84 0.42 1.39 1.50
CA PHE A 84 1.55 1.83 2.30
C PHE A 84 1.14 2.74 3.46
N LEU A 85 -0.05 3.39 3.44
CA LEU A 85 -0.57 4.32 4.48
C LEU A 85 -0.97 3.60 5.76
N ARG A 86 -0.02 2.90 6.38
CA ARG A 86 -0.20 2.05 7.57
C ARG A 86 -0.27 2.89 8.85
N PHE A 87 -1.27 3.76 8.93
CA PHE A 87 -1.67 4.51 10.11
C PHE A 87 -3.16 4.89 10.01
N GLY A 88 -3.74 5.29 11.14
CA GLY A 88 -5.13 5.75 11.21
C GLY A 88 -6.17 4.72 10.75
N PRO A 89 -7.27 5.17 10.12
CA PRO A 89 -8.44 4.36 9.76
C PRO A 89 -8.15 3.03 9.07
N LEU A 90 -7.05 2.93 8.31
CA LEU A 90 -6.70 1.73 7.56
C LEU A 90 -6.24 0.58 8.47
N LEU A 91 -5.71 0.89 9.66
CA LEU A 91 -5.27 -0.12 10.63
C LEU A 91 -6.35 -0.53 11.63
N GLU A 92 -7.43 0.24 11.73
CA GLU A 92 -8.55 -0.07 12.62
C GLU A 92 -9.30 -1.31 12.13
N ASP A 93 -9.83 -2.10 13.07
CA ASP A 93 -10.61 -3.32 12.81
C ASP A 93 -10.00 -4.28 11.76
N ASP A 94 -8.67 -4.32 11.72
CA ASP A 94 -7.87 -5.11 10.78
C ASP A 94 -8.19 -4.85 9.29
N ARG A 95 -8.70 -3.64 8.97
CA ARG A 95 -9.17 -3.25 7.64
C ARG A 95 -8.14 -3.51 6.55
N LEU A 96 -6.86 -3.19 6.77
CA LEU A 96 -5.78 -3.49 5.84
C LEU A 96 -5.73 -4.97 5.42
N ASN A 97 -5.75 -5.89 6.40
CA ASN A 97 -5.70 -7.33 6.12
C ASN A 97 -7.04 -7.85 5.58
N ARG A 98 -8.17 -7.26 5.99
CA ARG A 98 -9.51 -7.57 5.46
C ARG A 98 -9.68 -7.15 4.01
N LEU A 99 -9.03 -6.06 3.59
CA LEU A 99 -8.96 -5.62 2.20
C LEU A 99 -8.04 -6.51 1.38
N ALA A 100 -6.86 -6.85 1.90
CA ALA A 100 -5.96 -7.76 1.24
C ALA A 100 -5.00 -8.43 2.24
N PHE A 101 -5.18 -9.73 2.46
CA PHE A 101 -4.26 -10.53 3.28
C PHE A 101 -3.02 -10.92 2.47
N LEU A 102 -1.98 -10.10 2.51
CA LEU A 102 -0.66 -10.36 1.93
C LEU A 102 0.49 -9.88 2.84
N PRO A 103 1.66 -10.56 2.83
CA PRO A 103 1.91 -11.83 2.15
C PRO A 103 1.25 -13.02 2.88
N ASP A 104 0.93 -14.09 2.15
CA ASP A 104 0.45 -15.36 2.71
C ASP A 104 1.48 -16.49 2.49
N PRO A 105 2.66 -16.42 3.14
CA PRO A 105 3.75 -17.39 2.91
C PRO A 105 3.35 -18.80 3.32
N ARG A 106 2.38 -18.91 4.24
CA ARG A 106 1.87 -20.19 4.73
C ARG A 106 0.69 -20.69 3.91
N GLY A 107 0.17 -20.00 2.91
CA GLY A 107 -0.98 -20.45 2.10
C GLY A 107 -2.26 -20.68 2.93
N ALA A 108 -2.48 -19.87 3.98
CA ALA A 108 -3.65 -19.94 4.83
C ALA A 108 -4.94 -19.68 4.03
N ALA A 109 -4.94 -18.72 3.11
CA ALA A 109 -6.12 -18.36 2.32
C ALA A 109 -6.62 -19.55 1.50
N GLN A 110 -5.75 -20.16 0.70
CA GLN A 110 -6.11 -21.33 -0.10
C GLN A 110 -6.61 -22.50 0.74
N ARG A 111 -5.99 -22.77 1.90
CA ARG A 111 -6.44 -23.85 2.79
C ARG A 111 -7.82 -23.59 3.38
N GLN A 112 -8.09 -22.36 3.81
CA GLN A 112 -9.37 -22.02 4.43
C GLN A 112 -10.49 -21.96 3.38
N ILE A 113 -10.24 -21.38 2.21
CA ILE A 113 -11.18 -21.38 1.09
C ILE A 113 -11.56 -22.81 0.69
N ARG A 114 -10.60 -23.74 0.57
CA ARG A 114 -10.93 -25.16 0.30
C ARG A 114 -11.87 -25.77 1.34
N LYS A 115 -11.73 -25.41 2.63
CA LYS A 115 -12.63 -25.89 3.68
C LYS A 115 -14.04 -25.28 3.56
N ILE A 116 -14.14 -24.01 3.15
CA ILE A 116 -15.43 -23.34 2.87
C ILE A 116 -16.16 -24.11 1.76
N TYR A 117 -15.49 -24.38 0.64
CA TYR A 117 -16.06 -25.11 -0.48
C TYR A 117 -16.45 -26.55 -0.10
N ALA A 118 -15.58 -27.28 0.62
CA ALA A 118 -15.85 -28.65 1.06
C ALA A 118 -17.07 -28.76 2.00
N LYS A 119 -17.37 -27.71 2.77
CA LYS A 119 -18.50 -27.68 3.69
C LYS A 119 -19.73 -26.97 3.15
N LYS A 120 -19.62 -26.30 1.99
CA LYS A 120 -20.60 -25.32 1.51
C LYS A 120 -20.99 -24.34 2.62
N ASP A 121 -19.98 -23.73 3.25
CA ASP A 121 -20.21 -22.81 4.37
C ASP A 121 -20.94 -21.55 3.89
N GLU A 122 -22.27 -21.54 4.01
CA GLU A 122 -23.15 -20.44 3.56
C GLU A 122 -22.90 -19.13 4.31
N THR A 123 -22.20 -19.15 5.44
CA THR A 123 -21.87 -17.93 6.19
C THR A 123 -20.84 -17.04 5.46
N VAL A 124 -20.33 -17.44 4.28
CA VAL A 124 -19.55 -16.56 3.39
C VAL A 124 -20.40 -15.78 2.39
N LEU A 125 -21.70 -16.08 2.29
CA LEU A 125 -22.61 -15.55 1.26
C LEU A 125 -23.27 -14.21 1.64
N SER A 126 -22.89 -13.62 2.77
CA SER A 126 -23.37 -12.31 3.22
C SER A 126 -22.20 -11.41 3.64
N PRO A 127 -22.20 -10.12 3.26
CA PRO A 127 -21.18 -9.15 3.69
C PRO A 127 -21.08 -9.02 5.22
N GLN A 128 -22.22 -9.14 5.91
CA GLN A 128 -22.29 -9.01 7.37
C GLN A 128 -21.62 -10.19 8.07
N THR A 129 -21.73 -11.40 7.52
CA THR A 129 -21.12 -12.59 8.13
C THR A 129 -19.68 -12.79 7.68
N ILE A 130 -19.33 -12.40 6.45
CA ILE A 130 -17.96 -12.53 5.95
C ILE A 130 -17.00 -11.56 6.62
N SER A 131 -17.45 -10.36 6.99
CA SER A 131 -16.63 -9.33 7.64
C SER A 131 -16.01 -9.83 8.96
N ALA A 132 -16.74 -10.66 9.71
CA ALA A 132 -16.32 -11.28 10.96
C ALA A 132 -15.49 -12.56 10.78
N LYS A 133 -15.29 -13.05 9.55
CA LYS A 133 -14.45 -14.23 9.28
C LYS A 133 -12.97 -13.86 9.22
N SER A 134 -12.11 -14.87 9.16
CA SER A 134 -10.67 -14.70 8.94
C SER A 134 -10.40 -13.80 7.73
N VAL A 135 -9.48 -12.86 7.88
CA VAL A 135 -8.96 -12.03 6.77
C VAL A 135 -8.49 -12.84 5.56
N ALA A 136 -8.03 -14.08 5.78
CA ALA A 136 -7.56 -14.96 4.72
C ALA A 136 -8.68 -15.48 3.78
N VAL A 137 -9.96 -15.29 4.11
CA VAL A 137 -11.11 -15.74 3.30
C VAL A 137 -11.98 -14.57 2.81
N GLN A 138 -11.48 -13.33 2.92
CA GLN A 138 -12.13 -12.14 2.42
C GLN A 138 -11.12 -11.24 1.68
N GLY A 139 -11.58 -10.11 1.16
CA GLY A 139 -10.72 -9.14 0.49
C GLY A 139 -10.30 -9.54 -0.93
N LEU A 140 -9.53 -8.65 -1.55
CA LEU A 140 -9.03 -8.76 -2.93
C LEU A 140 -8.20 -10.04 -3.12
N THR A 141 -7.46 -10.48 -2.10
CA THR A 141 -6.66 -11.71 -2.16
C THR A 141 -7.52 -12.98 -2.14
N ALA A 142 -8.62 -13.02 -1.40
CA ALA A 142 -9.57 -14.13 -1.51
C ALA A 142 -10.33 -14.09 -2.84
N LEU A 143 -10.76 -12.91 -3.29
CA LEU A 143 -11.47 -12.74 -4.56
C LEU A 143 -10.63 -13.24 -5.76
N GLN A 144 -9.33 -12.91 -5.83
CA GLN A 144 -8.48 -13.45 -6.90
C GLN A 144 -8.40 -14.99 -6.88
N LEU A 145 -8.41 -15.61 -5.69
CA LEU A 145 -8.24 -17.05 -5.56
C LEU A 145 -9.47 -17.80 -6.09
N ILE A 146 -10.67 -17.22 -5.90
CA ILE A 146 -11.93 -17.82 -6.37
C ILE A 146 -12.26 -17.44 -7.82
N ALA A 147 -11.88 -16.24 -8.27
CA ALA A 147 -12.29 -15.69 -9.56
C ALA A 147 -11.30 -15.91 -10.71
N PHE A 148 -10.03 -16.24 -10.43
CA PHE A 148 -9.01 -16.45 -11.45
C PHE A 148 -8.37 -17.84 -11.35
N ASP A 149 -7.95 -18.37 -12.50
CA ASP A 149 -7.18 -19.61 -12.60
C ASP A 149 -5.66 -19.36 -12.41
N LYS A 150 -4.80 -20.36 -12.64
CA LYS A 150 -3.35 -20.16 -12.53
C LYS A 150 -2.73 -19.41 -13.71
N ASN A 151 -3.44 -19.29 -14.82
CA ASN A 151 -3.04 -18.62 -16.05
C ASN A 151 -3.61 -17.18 -16.15
N SER A 152 -4.18 -16.68 -15.05
CA SER A 152 -4.82 -15.36 -14.97
C SER A 152 -6.07 -15.21 -15.84
N ALA A 153 -6.66 -16.33 -16.29
CA ALA A 153 -7.97 -16.32 -16.90
C ALA A 153 -9.06 -16.17 -15.82
N VAL A 154 -10.09 -15.36 -16.12
CA VAL A 154 -11.29 -15.27 -15.28
C VAL A 154 -12.07 -16.56 -15.39
N ARG A 155 -12.24 -17.25 -14.26
CA ARG A 155 -13.04 -18.48 -14.13
C ARG A 155 -14.30 -18.29 -13.28
N LEU A 156 -14.55 -17.05 -12.84
CA LEU A 156 -15.76 -16.71 -12.11
C LEU A 156 -16.98 -17.04 -12.99
N ALA A 157 -17.97 -17.71 -12.40
CA ALA A 157 -19.20 -18.16 -13.04
C ALA A 157 -19.03 -19.19 -14.18
N GLU A 158 -17.89 -19.87 -14.29
CA GLU A 158 -17.76 -21.06 -15.15
C GLU A 158 -18.85 -22.10 -14.83
N PRO A 159 -19.35 -22.85 -15.83
CA PRO A 159 -20.43 -23.81 -15.63
C PRO A 159 -19.93 -25.05 -14.87
N ASP A 160 -20.02 -24.99 -13.54
CA ASP A 160 -19.77 -26.10 -12.62
C ASP A 160 -20.87 -26.21 -11.54
N ASP A 161 -20.83 -27.28 -10.73
CA ASP A 161 -21.79 -27.53 -9.64
C ASP A 161 -21.73 -26.46 -8.53
N ASP A 162 -20.67 -25.66 -8.51
CA ASP A 162 -20.36 -24.68 -7.47
C ASP A 162 -20.64 -23.24 -7.92
N ARG A 163 -21.13 -23.03 -9.15
CA ARG A 163 -21.31 -21.74 -9.79
C ARG A 163 -22.08 -20.75 -8.91
N GLU A 164 -23.27 -21.15 -8.43
CA GLU A 164 -24.13 -20.28 -7.60
C GLU A 164 -23.46 -19.90 -6.27
N PHE A 165 -22.84 -20.87 -5.61
CA PHE A 165 -22.10 -20.65 -4.37
C PHE A 165 -20.90 -19.71 -4.57
N THR A 166 -20.11 -19.93 -5.62
CA THR A 166 -18.95 -19.10 -5.95
C THR A 166 -19.37 -17.67 -6.27
N CYS A 167 -20.46 -17.50 -7.01
CA CYS A 167 -21.02 -16.18 -7.31
C CYS A 167 -21.52 -15.45 -6.05
N GLY A 168 -22.25 -16.13 -5.17
CA GLY A 168 -22.66 -15.53 -3.89
C GLY A 168 -21.47 -15.16 -2.99
N TYR A 169 -20.44 -16.01 -2.97
CA TYR A 169 -19.22 -15.74 -2.22
C TYR A 169 -18.43 -14.54 -2.80
N ALA A 170 -18.26 -14.49 -4.12
CA ALA A 170 -17.59 -13.37 -4.79
C ALA A 170 -18.32 -12.04 -4.56
N ARG A 171 -19.66 -12.05 -4.63
CA ARG A 171 -20.49 -10.87 -4.37
C ARG A 171 -20.31 -10.37 -2.94
N SER A 172 -20.39 -11.28 -1.97
CA SER A 172 -20.18 -10.97 -0.55
C SER A 172 -18.80 -10.38 -0.27
N ILE A 173 -17.73 -10.90 -0.89
CA ILE A 173 -16.39 -10.31 -0.82
C ILE A 173 -16.37 -8.91 -1.43
N ALA A 174 -16.91 -8.74 -2.63
CA ALA A 174 -16.92 -7.46 -3.34
C ALA A 174 -17.66 -6.37 -2.57
N GLU A 175 -18.83 -6.69 -2.01
CA GLU A 175 -19.62 -5.77 -1.19
C GLU A 175 -18.89 -5.39 0.11
N ASN A 176 -18.18 -6.33 0.77
CA ASN A 176 -17.36 -6.01 1.95
C ASN A 176 -16.13 -5.14 1.61
N ILE A 177 -15.47 -5.36 0.48
CA ILE A 177 -14.37 -4.49 0.01
C ILE A 177 -14.90 -3.08 -0.25
N ALA A 178 -16.01 -2.95 -0.99
CA ALA A 178 -16.63 -1.67 -1.29
C ALA A 178 -17.06 -0.92 -0.02
N GLY A 179 -17.63 -1.64 0.96
CA GLY A 179 -17.99 -1.07 2.26
C GLY A 179 -16.79 -0.50 3.01
N ILE A 180 -15.71 -1.29 3.17
CA ILE A 180 -14.49 -0.82 3.84
C ILE A 180 -13.89 0.39 3.10
N ALA A 181 -13.86 0.36 1.76
CA ALA A 181 -13.30 1.47 0.97
C ALA A 181 -14.13 2.76 1.13
N ALA A 182 -15.45 2.66 1.15
CA ALA A 182 -16.34 3.79 1.39
C ALA A 182 -16.19 4.37 2.82
N ASP A 183 -16.07 3.50 3.84
CA ASP A 183 -15.82 3.92 5.22
C ASP A 183 -14.50 4.68 5.33
N LEU A 184 -13.42 4.18 4.70
CA LEU A 184 -12.12 4.85 4.68
C LEU A 184 -12.19 6.24 4.04
N ALA A 185 -12.87 6.38 2.90
CA ALA A 185 -13.06 7.67 2.26
C ALA A 185 -13.85 8.63 3.16
N SER A 186 -14.95 8.17 3.76
CA SER A 186 -15.77 8.98 4.66
C SER A 186 -15.02 9.43 5.92
N GLU A 187 -14.21 8.57 6.53
CA GLU A 187 -13.46 8.88 7.75
C GLU A 187 -12.30 9.86 7.51
N TRP A 188 -11.68 9.79 6.33
CA TRP A 188 -10.70 10.77 5.92
C TRP A 188 -11.33 12.10 5.54
N ASP A 189 -12.57 12.07 5.04
CA ASP A 189 -13.30 13.28 4.68
C ASP A 189 -13.90 14.02 5.87
N ASP A 190 -14.24 13.30 6.94
CA ASP A 190 -14.76 13.85 8.19
C ASP A 190 -13.80 14.91 8.77
N PRO A 191 -14.23 16.19 8.90
CA PRO A 191 -13.43 17.24 9.53
C PRO A 191 -13.04 16.94 10.98
N ASP A 192 -13.81 16.09 11.68
CA ASP A 192 -13.52 15.62 13.04
C ASP A 192 -12.85 14.23 13.06
N GLY A 193 -12.57 13.65 11.89
CA GLY A 193 -11.91 12.36 11.71
C GLY A 193 -10.39 12.38 11.88
N TYR A 194 -9.71 11.37 11.33
CA TYR A 194 -8.28 11.18 11.56
C TYR A 194 -7.39 12.30 10.98
N ALA A 195 -7.89 13.03 9.97
CA ALA A 195 -7.21 14.23 9.46
C ALA A 195 -6.92 15.24 10.59
N LYS A 196 -7.88 15.44 11.51
CA LYS A 196 -7.71 16.31 12.68
C LYS A 196 -6.73 15.74 13.70
N VAL A 197 -6.64 14.41 13.83
CA VAL A 197 -5.62 13.77 14.69
C VAL A 197 -4.23 13.99 14.12
N LEU A 198 -4.07 13.99 12.79
CA LEU A 198 -2.77 14.23 12.16
C LEU A 198 -2.34 15.71 12.25
N LEU A 199 -3.30 16.63 12.29
CA LEU A 199 -3.07 18.06 12.48
C LEU A 199 -2.98 18.38 13.98
N THR A 200 -1.77 18.67 14.45
CA THR A 200 -1.45 18.76 15.88
C THR A 200 -2.01 19.97 16.62
N SER A 201 -2.65 20.89 15.92
CA SER A 201 -3.22 22.13 16.48
C SER A 201 -4.44 21.91 17.37
N SER A 202 -5.01 20.70 17.44
CA SER A 202 -6.08 20.38 18.37
C SER A 202 -5.55 20.16 19.79
N THR A 203 -5.81 21.10 20.71
CA THR A 203 -5.65 20.87 22.15
C THR A 203 -6.38 19.57 22.55
N GLY A 204 -5.67 18.60 23.11
CA GLY A 204 -6.23 17.28 23.46
C GLY A 204 -5.87 16.14 22.49
N ASN A 205 -4.95 16.37 21.54
CA ASN A 205 -4.39 15.27 20.74
C ASN A 205 -3.55 14.32 21.62
N GLU A 206 -4.10 13.13 21.89
CA GLU A 206 -3.40 12.09 22.66
C GLU A 206 -2.33 11.35 21.85
N ARG A 207 -2.41 11.41 20.51
CA ARG A 207 -1.54 10.62 19.62
C ARG A 207 -0.24 11.33 19.27
N PHE A 208 -0.31 12.62 18.97
CA PHE A 208 0.83 13.45 18.58
C PHE A 208 0.83 14.73 19.41
N HIS A 209 1.93 14.99 20.10
CA HIS A 209 2.12 16.18 20.91
C HIS A 209 2.74 17.34 20.11
N THR A 210 3.36 17.06 18.96
CA THR A 210 3.95 18.08 18.07
C THR A 210 3.78 17.72 16.59
N SER A 211 3.71 18.71 15.70
CA SER A 211 3.65 18.47 14.25
C SER A 211 4.86 17.68 13.73
N LYS A 212 5.99 17.78 14.43
CA LYS A 212 7.17 16.95 14.19
C LYS A 212 6.92 15.46 14.43
N GLU A 213 6.27 15.09 15.53
CA GLU A 213 5.93 13.67 15.80
C GLU A 213 4.95 13.12 14.74
N ALA A 214 3.98 13.93 14.32
CA ALA A 214 3.02 13.56 13.29
C ALA A 214 3.71 13.32 11.93
N ILE A 215 4.58 14.24 11.48
CA ILE A 215 5.31 14.05 10.22
C ILE A 215 6.32 12.91 10.30
N GLU A 216 6.94 12.66 11.47
CA GLU A 216 7.83 11.50 11.67
C GLU A 216 7.05 10.20 11.52
N SER A 217 5.82 10.12 12.03
CA SER A 217 4.95 8.96 11.84
C SER A 217 4.64 8.74 10.36
N VAL A 218 4.25 9.79 9.63
CA VAL A 218 4.01 9.71 8.18
C VAL A 218 5.27 9.30 7.42
N PHE A 219 6.41 9.90 7.75
CA PHE A 219 7.67 9.64 7.07
C PHE A 219 8.13 8.19 7.27
N ASN A 220 7.97 7.66 8.48
CA ASN A 220 8.24 6.26 8.77
C ASN A 220 7.35 5.33 7.96
N THR A 221 6.08 5.68 7.74
CA THR A 221 5.17 4.93 6.88
C THR A 221 5.66 4.84 5.42
N LEU A 222 6.21 5.92 4.85
CA LEU A 222 6.82 5.89 3.50
C LEU A 222 8.00 4.92 3.44
N VAL A 223 8.88 4.97 4.45
CA VAL A 223 10.04 4.08 4.57
C VAL A 223 9.58 2.62 4.73
N THR A 224 8.57 2.36 5.56
CA THR A 224 7.98 1.03 5.75
C THR A 224 7.34 0.50 4.47
N GLY A 225 6.67 1.33 3.68
CA GLY A 225 6.15 0.96 2.36
C GLY A 225 7.23 0.42 1.44
N LEU A 226 8.38 1.10 1.36
CA LEU A 226 9.53 0.63 0.56
C LEU A 226 10.15 -0.67 1.09
N ILE A 227 10.14 -0.88 2.41
CA ILE A 227 10.55 -2.15 3.02
C ILE A 227 9.59 -3.27 2.60
N ILE A 228 8.29 -3.03 2.63
CA ILE A 228 7.27 -4.01 2.21
C ILE A 228 7.44 -4.38 0.75
N VAL A 229 7.51 -3.40 -0.15
CA VAL A 229 7.73 -3.64 -1.59
C VAL A 229 8.95 -4.53 -1.78
N ARG A 230 10.09 -4.19 -1.19
CA ARG A 230 11.30 -5.01 -1.36
C ARG A 230 11.18 -6.38 -0.70
N ASP A 231 10.92 -6.42 0.61
CA ASP A 231 11.12 -7.61 1.44
C ASP A 231 9.94 -8.57 1.41
N GLN A 232 8.74 -8.08 1.09
CA GLN A 232 7.51 -8.87 1.09
C GLN A 232 7.00 -9.15 -0.33
N ASP A 233 7.18 -8.22 -1.28
CA ASP A 233 6.66 -8.40 -2.64
C ASP A 233 7.72 -8.91 -3.62
N LEU A 234 8.94 -8.36 -3.60
CA LEU A 234 9.99 -8.71 -4.56
C LEU A 234 10.84 -9.90 -4.10
N LEU A 235 11.48 -9.83 -2.93
CA LEU A 235 12.44 -10.84 -2.47
C LEU A 235 11.83 -12.25 -2.34
N PRO A 236 10.59 -12.44 -1.84
CA PRO A 236 10.01 -13.77 -1.75
C PRO A 236 9.75 -14.43 -3.11
N ALA A 237 9.54 -13.63 -4.16
CA ALA A 237 9.37 -14.08 -5.54
C ALA A 237 10.72 -14.27 -6.26
N LEU A 238 11.73 -13.46 -5.95
CA LEU A 238 13.10 -13.62 -6.46
C LEU A 238 13.76 -14.90 -5.95
N GLY A 239 13.63 -15.22 -4.66
CA GLY A 239 14.40 -16.32 -4.06
C GLY A 239 15.90 -15.99 -3.94
N SER A 240 16.72 -17.01 -3.73
CA SER A 240 18.18 -16.87 -3.58
C SER A 240 18.94 -16.82 -4.92
N SER A 241 18.35 -17.33 -6.00
CA SER A 241 18.89 -17.34 -7.35
C SER A 241 17.74 -17.42 -8.37
N GLN A 242 18.06 -17.31 -9.66
CA GLN A 242 17.08 -17.42 -10.74
C GLN A 242 16.39 -18.78 -10.74
N GLU A 243 17.09 -19.85 -10.38
CA GLU A 243 16.54 -21.21 -10.26
C GLU A 243 15.60 -21.36 -9.06
N ASP A 244 15.76 -20.54 -8.03
CA ASP A 244 14.93 -20.54 -6.81
C ASP A 244 13.72 -19.58 -6.91
N ALA A 245 13.58 -18.88 -8.04
CA ALA A 245 12.50 -17.94 -8.32
C ALA A 245 11.12 -18.59 -8.19
N LYS A 246 10.18 -17.84 -7.63
CA LYS A 246 8.81 -18.27 -7.33
C LYS A 246 7.84 -17.21 -7.79
N ALA A 247 7.58 -17.12 -9.09
CA ALA A 247 6.69 -16.10 -9.67
C ALA A 247 5.29 -16.05 -9.02
N TYR A 248 4.78 -17.19 -8.54
CA TYR A 248 3.49 -17.25 -7.84
C TYR A 248 3.48 -16.54 -6.47
N ARG A 249 4.63 -16.12 -5.95
CA ARG A 249 4.75 -15.35 -4.71
C ARG A 249 4.65 -13.84 -4.89
N PHE A 250 4.68 -13.33 -6.12
CA PHE A 250 4.34 -11.93 -6.33
C PHE A 250 2.90 -11.66 -5.85
N PRO A 251 2.63 -10.47 -5.28
CA PRO A 251 1.29 -10.05 -4.91
C PRO A 251 0.39 -10.07 -6.16
N PHE A 252 -0.85 -10.52 -5.99
CA PHE A 252 -1.83 -10.62 -7.09
C PHE A 252 -1.36 -11.40 -8.34
N SER A 253 -0.37 -12.30 -8.20
CA SER A 253 0.16 -13.10 -9.32
C SER A 253 -0.88 -14.01 -9.96
N ARG A 254 -1.94 -14.39 -9.23
CA ARG A 254 -2.98 -15.25 -9.79
C ARG A 254 -3.86 -14.50 -10.79
N SER A 255 -4.25 -13.27 -10.48
CA SER A 255 -5.05 -12.44 -11.38
C SER A 255 -4.23 -11.69 -12.42
N GLY A 256 -2.90 -11.85 -12.41
CA GLY A 256 -2.00 -11.17 -13.35
C GLY A 256 -1.71 -9.71 -13.02
N ASN A 257 -2.07 -9.25 -11.81
CA ASN A 257 -1.97 -7.84 -11.41
C ASN A 257 -0.71 -7.50 -10.60
N SER A 258 0.32 -8.35 -10.63
CA SER A 258 1.56 -8.09 -9.88
C SER A 258 2.25 -6.79 -10.29
N VAL A 259 2.37 -6.53 -11.60
CA VAL A 259 2.97 -5.28 -12.10
C VAL A 259 2.08 -4.09 -11.75
N VAL A 260 0.76 -4.20 -11.93
CA VAL A 260 -0.22 -3.15 -11.55
C VAL A 260 -0.04 -2.77 -10.07
N TYR A 261 -0.03 -3.78 -9.19
CA TYR A 261 0.13 -3.58 -7.76
C TYR A 261 1.43 -2.87 -7.40
N MET A 262 2.57 -3.37 -7.88
CA MET A 262 3.89 -2.81 -7.54
C MET A 262 4.10 -1.41 -8.12
N LYS A 263 3.60 -1.14 -9.33
CA LYS A 263 3.66 0.20 -9.93
C LYS A 263 2.87 1.20 -9.11
N ALA A 264 1.64 0.85 -8.75
CA ALA A 264 0.73 1.70 -8.00
C ALA A 264 1.22 1.96 -6.57
N GLU A 265 1.82 0.96 -5.91
CA GLU A 265 2.37 1.15 -4.57
C GLU A 265 3.59 2.09 -4.57
N LEU A 266 4.53 1.90 -5.50
CA LEU A 266 5.69 2.80 -5.63
C LEU A 266 5.28 4.20 -6.07
N GLN A 267 4.33 4.33 -6.99
CA GLN A 267 3.78 5.61 -7.42
C GLN A 267 3.10 6.32 -6.23
N GLY A 268 2.33 5.58 -5.43
CA GLY A 268 1.67 6.14 -4.26
C GLY A 268 2.63 6.67 -3.20
N ILE A 269 3.69 5.92 -2.89
CA ILE A 269 4.75 6.37 -1.97
C ILE A 269 5.42 7.65 -2.50
N ARG A 270 5.73 7.68 -3.81
CA ARG A 270 6.31 8.84 -4.47
C ARG A 270 5.38 10.06 -4.35
N ASP A 271 4.13 9.91 -4.77
CA ASP A 271 3.21 11.05 -4.86
C ASP A 271 2.85 11.59 -3.48
N ALA A 272 2.70 10.72 -2.47
CA ALA A 272 2.57 11.14 -1.08
C ALA A 272 3.78 11.94 -0.60
N LEU A 273 5.00 11.45 -0.86
CA LEU A 273 6.23 12.17 -0.51
C LEU A 273 6.28 13.58 -1.13
N PHE A 274 6.00 13.68 -2.43
CA PHE A 274 6.10 14.95 -3.14
C PHE A 274 4.93 15.90 -2.87
N SER A 275 3.74 15.40 -2.53
CA SER A 275 2.60 16.22 -2.13
C SER A 275 2.92 17.13 -0.93
N MET A 276 3.72 16.64 0.01
CA MET A 276 4.11 17.37 1.21
C MET A 276 5.01 18.59 0.94
N ASN A 277 5.64 18.69 -0.24
CA ASN A 277 6.57 19.77 -0.61
C ASN A 277 7.67 20.02 0.46
N LEU A 278 8.30 18.95 0.95
CA LEU A 278 9.32 19.03 2.00
C LEU A 278 10.61 19.73 1.54
N MET A 279 10.84 19.87 0.24
CA MET A 279 12.01 20.57 -0.32
C MET A 279 12.08 22.02 0.16
N ALA A 280 10.95 22.72 0.21
CA ALA A 280 10.86 24.11 0.69
C ALA A 280 11.32 24.27 2.16
N MET A 281 11.30 23.17 2.92
CA MET A 281 11.65 23.09 4.33
C MET A 281 13.06 22.53 4.56
N THR A 282 13.75 22.15 3.48
CA THR A 282 15.06 21.51 3.51
C THR A 282 16.15 22.54 3.15
N PRO A 283 17.32 22.54 3.82
CA PRO A 283 18.44 23.39 3.42
C PRO A 283 18.88 23.15 1.96
N GLU A 284 19.18 24.23 1.22
CA GLU A 284 19.49 24.19 -0.23
C GLU A 284 20.54 23.15 -0.63
N LYS A 285 21.58 22.98 0.20
CA LYS A 285 22.65 21.98 -0.03
C LYS A 285 22.15 20.53 -0.06
N PHE A 286 20.93 20.26 0.38
CA PHE A 286 20.30 18.93 0.39
C PHE A 286 19.16 18.82 -0.63
N HIS A 287 18.86 19.85 -1.43
CA HIS A 287 17.80 19.81 -2.44
C HIS A 287 18.03 18.73 -3.51
N TRP A 288 19.28 18.36 -3.76
CA TRP A 288 19.64 17.26 -4.68
C TRP A 288 18.98 15.93 -4.31
N ILE A 289 18.66 15.70 -3.03
CA ILE A 289 18.05 14.46 -2.54
C ILE A 289 16.71 14.21 -3.26
N TYR A 290 15.90 15.25 -3.43
CA TYR A 290 14.57 15.13 -4.04
C TYR A 290 14.65 14.73 -5.52
N ASN A 291 15.53 15.38 -6.29
CA ASN A 291 15.74 15.02 -7.69
C ASN A 291 16.32 13.60 -7.83
N GLY A 292 17.23 13.22 -6.93
CA GLY A 292 17.78 11.87 -6.91
C GLY A 292 16.73 10.81 -6.60
N VAL A 293 15.90 11.04 -5.57
CA VAL A 293 14.80 10.16 -5.21
C VAL A 293 13.77 10.05 -6.34
N ASP A 294 13.38 11.17 -6.96
CA ASP A 294 12.44 11.17 -8.08
C ASP A 294 12.95 10.37 -9.27
N PHE A 295 14.24 10.53 -9.58
CA PHE A 295 14.92 9.77 -10.62
C PHE A 295 14.92 8.27 -10.32
N GLU A 296 15.22 7.87 -9.09
CA GLU A 296 15.20 6.45 -8.71
C GLU A 296 13.79 5.85 -8.74
N PHE A 297 12.75 6.59 -8.34
CA PHE A 297 11.36 6.15 -8.53
C PHE A 297 11.03 5.99 -10.03
N SER A 298 11.49 6.91 -10.88
CA SER A 298 11.29 6.82 -12.32
C SER A 298 11.99 5.59 -12.93
N ASN A 299 13.21 5.27 -12.47
CA ASN A 299 13.90 4.03 -12.85
C ASN A 299 13.13 2.79 -12.40
N ALA A 300 12.61 2.80 -11.16
CA ALA A 300 11.80 1.70 -10.64
C ALA A 300 10.55 1.44 -11.50
N GLN A 301 9.85 2.50 -11.93
CA GLN A 301 8.74 2.39 -12.88
C GLN A 301 9.20 1.82 -14.23
N GLY A 302 10.35 2.28 -14.75
CA GLY A 302 10.91 1.76 -15.99
C GLY A 302 11.24 0.25 -15.94
N TYR A 303 11.74 -0.25 -14.82
CA TYR A 303 11.96 -1.70 -14.65
C TYR A 303 10.64 -2.48 -14.65
N LEU A 304 9.59 -1.93 -14.03
CA LEU A 304 8.26 -2.54 -14.03
C LEU A 304 7.59 -2.49 -15.41
N ASP A 305 7.80 -1.44 -16.20
CA ASP A 305 7.27 -1.29 -17.56
C ASP A 305 7.85 -2.32 -18.54
N ASN A 306 9.10 -2.75 -18.30
CA ASN A 306 9.74 -3.77 -19.13
C ASN A 306 9.28 -5.19 -18.80
N LEU A 307 8.55 -5.39 -17.69
CA LEU A 307 8.04 -6.70 -17.32
C LEU A 307 6.78 -7.05 -18.13
N GLN A 308 6.81 -8.19 -18.79
CA GLN A 308 5.64 -8.72 -19.49
C GLN A 308 4.68 -9.34 -18.48
N SER A 309 3.47 -8.79 -18.32
CA SER A 309 2.43 -9.44 -17.52
C SER A 309 1.72 -10.53 -18.36
N PRO A 310 1.20 -11.60 -17.72
CA PRO A 310 1.26 -11.92 -16.29
C PRO A 310 2.59 -12.58 -15.85
N LEU A 311 3.20 -12.04 -14.78
CA LEU A 311 4.51 -12.49 -14.27
C LEU A 311 4.56 -13.98 -13.92
N ARG A 312 3.43 -14.58 -13.54
CA ARG A 312 3.38 -16.01 -13.20
C ARG A 312 3.73 -16.91 -14.38
N GLN A 313 3.63 -16.40 -15.60
CA GLN A 313 3.90 -17.12 -16.85
C GLN A 313 5.24 -16.68 -17.46
N THR A 314 5.62 -15.42 -17.29
CA THR A 314 6.68 -14.76 -18.07
C THR A 314 7.94 -14.44 -17.26
N PHE A 315 7.89 -14.52 -15.93
CA PHE A 315 8.98 -14.01 -15.07
C PHE A 315 10.32 -14.74 -15.27
N GLU A 316 10.25 -16.04 -15.57
CA GLU A 316 11.43 -16.87 -15.81
C GLU A 316 11.97 -16.71 -17.24
N ASP A 317 11.22 -16.05 -18.12
CA ASP A 317 11.59 -15.79 -19.50
C ASP A 317 12.37 -14.46 -19.63
N GLY A 318 13.33 -14.44 -20.56
CA GLY A 318 14.05 -13.21 -20.92
C GLY A 318 14.84 -12.60 -19.75
N ASP A 319 14.68 -11.30 -19.54
CA ASP A 319 15.39 -10.51 -18.54
C ASP A 319 14.55 -10.24 -17.27
N GLY A 320 13.37 -10.87 -17.12
CA GLY A 320 12.45 -10.60 -16.01
C GLY A 320 13.10 -10.73 -14.63
N TYR A 321 13.88 -11.79 -14.39
CA TYR A 321 14.64 -11.96 -13.15
C TYR A 321 15.65 -10.83 -12.89
N ALA A 322 16.38 -10.40 -13.92
CA ALA A 322 17.35 -9.32 -13.82
C ALA A 322 16.66 -7.97 -13.55
N GLN A 323 15.56 -7.67 -14.24
CA GLN A 323 14.75 -6.47 -14.03
C GLN A 323 14.26 -6.38 -12.57
N VAL A 324 13.70 -7.48 -12.03
CA VAL A 324 13.21 -7.51 -10.64
C VAL A 324 14.36 -7.45 -9.63
N SER A 325 15.51 -8.06 -9.93
CA SER A 325 16.71 -7.98 -9.07
C SER A 325 17.22 -6.55 -8.96
N ILE A 326 17.29 -5.83 -10.09
CA ILE A 326 17.70 -4.42 -10.11
C ILE A 326 16.65 -3.56 -9.42
N LEU A 327 15.35 -3.79 -9.66
CA LEU A 327 14.26 -3.12 -8.97
C LEU A 327 14.39 -3.24 -7.44
N ALA A 328 14.69 -4.42 -6.90
CA ALA A 328 14.89 -4.61 -5.47
C ALA A 328 16.07 -3.79 -4.91
N ILE A 329 17.15 -3.62 -5.69
CA ILE A 329 18.30 -2.77 -5.35
C ILE A 329 17.88 -1.30 -5.39
N THR A 330 17.16 -0.86 -6.41
CA THR A 330 16.66 0.50 -6.56
C THR A 330 15.72 0.88 -5.41
N VAL A 331 14.75 0.03 -5.07
CA VAL A 331 13.85 0.26 -3.92
C VAL A 331 14.63 0.36 -2.62
N LYS A 332 15.67 -0.46 -2.42
CA LYS A 332 16.60 -0.33 -1.27
C LYS A 332 17.34 1.01 -1.28
N SER A 333 17.79 1.47 -2.45
CA SER A 333 18.47 2.76 -2.61
C SER A 333 17.56 3.92 -2.20
N ILE A 334 16.34 3.96 -2.75
CA ILE A 334 15.31 4.95 -2.39
C ILE A 334 15.09 4.93 -0.87
N ARG A 335 14.85 3.75 -0.29
CA ARG A 335 14.62 3.59 1.15
C ARG A 335 15.79 4.10 1.98
N ASN A 336 17.03 3.85 1.55
CA ASN A 336 18.22 4.35 2.24
C ASN A 336 18.23 5.88 2.21
N THR A 337 18.07 6.48 1.03
CA THR A 337 18.11 7.92 0.85
C THR A 337 17.01 8.63 1.65
N LEU A 338 15.79 8.07 1.71
CA LEU A 338 14.73 8.62 2.57
C LEU A 338 15.11 8.51 4.04
N ALA A 339 15.42 7.31 4.52
CA ALA A 339 15.62 7.04 5.95
C ALA A 339 16.88 7.69 6.54
N THR A 340 17.91 7.97 5.72
CA THR A 340 19.17 8.57 6.19
C THR A 340 19.29 10.03 5.76
N GLU A 341 19.36 10.28 4.45
CA GLU A 341 19.71 11.60 3.92
C GLU A 341 18.56 12.59 4.10
N MET A 342 17.35 12.23 3.68
CA MET A 342 16.19 13.12 3.76
C MET A 342 15.74 13.34 5.21
N ALA A 343 15.65 12.26 6.00
CA ALA A 343 15.34 12.37 7.43
C ALA A 343 16.36 13.25 8.16
N GLY A 344 17.66 13.05 7.91
CA GLY A 344 18.72 13.88 8.49
C GLY A 344 18.65 15.34 8.05
N ALA A 345 18.35 15.61 6.79
CA ALA A 345 18.20 16.96 6.25
C ALA A 345 17.01 17.72 6.84
N LEU A 346 15.93 17.02 7.17
CA LEU A 346 14.73 17.54 7.84
C LEU A 346 14.80 17.45 9.38
N GLN A 347 15.89 16.93 9.93
CA GLN A 347 16.07 16.69 11.37
C GLN A 347 14.97 15.81 11.99
N LEU A 348 14.38 14.91 11.21
CA LEU A 348 13.42 13.92 11.67
C LEU A 348 14.17 12.77 12.36
N ALA A 349 13.53 12.12 13.33
CA ALA A 349 14.01 10.87 13.89
C ALA A 349 14.13 9.81 12.78
N GLY A 350 15.35 9.54 12.33
CA GLY A 350 15.62 8.58 11.26
C GLY A 350 15.36 7.15 11.72
N GLY A 351 14.36 6.50 11.12
CA GLY A 351 14.29 5.04 10.98
C GLY A 351 14.08 4.25 12.27
N PHE A 352 13.06 4.55 13.06
CA PHE A 352 12.47 3.55 13.95
C PHE A 352 11.63 2.59 13.11
N ASN A 353 12.11 1.35 12.99
CA ASN A 353 11.52 0.32 12.15
C ASN A 353 10.27 -0.25 12.84
N ALA A 354 9.06 0.09 12.39
CA ALA A 354 7.80 -0.41 12.98
C ALA A 354 7.58 -1.93 12.80
N LEU A 355 8.43 -2.61 12.02
CA LEU A 355 8.41 -4.07 11.82
C LEU A 355 9.32 -4.82 12.81
N ASP A 356 10.23 -4.13 13.49
CA ASP A 356 10.99 -4.65 14.63
C ASP A 356 10.20 -4.32 15.90
N GLY A 357 9.16 -5.10 16.17
CA GLY A 357 8.29 -4.88 17.33
C GLY A 357 9.05 -4.98 18.65
N ASP A 358 8.74 -4.04 19.55
CA ASP A 358 8.56 -4.36 20.97
C ASP A 358 7.18 -5.02 21.18
#